data_AF-A0A380CQT0-F1
#
_entry.id   AF-A0A380CQT0-F1
#
_cell.length_a   1.000
_cell.length_b   1.000
_cell.length_c   1.000
_cell.angle_alpha   90.00
_cell.angle_beta   90.00
_cell.angle_gamma   90.00
#
_symmetry.space_group_name_H-M   'P 1'
#
loop_
_entity.id
_entity.type
_entity.pdbx_description
1 polymer ?
#
loop_
_entity_poly.entity_id
_entity_poly.type
_entity_poly.pdbx_seq_one_letter_code
_entity_poly.pdbx_strand_id
1 'polypeptide(L)'
;MAIMLIQSFNRVWIVSSFYINQEYIAVNLCVNRFDKVATCKGSCVLKERLKKEKESEQQAAKQKISDVYAFFQLTPSLQQKKVVNPDRERKFPPFTSDLLPTGKPSSIFHPPVFLA
;
A
#
# COMPACT_ATOMS: atom_id res chain seq x y z
N MET A 1 20.44 6.73 6.27
CA MET A 1 20.40 5.24 6.21
C MET A 1 20.43 4.57 7.59
N ALA A 2 21.13 5.09 8.60
CA ALA A 2 21.23 4.46 9.94
C ALA A 2 19.88 4.26 10.69
N ILE A 3 18.92 5.18 10.53
CA ILE A 3 17.62 5.14 11.24
C ILE A 3 16.74 3.95 10.78
N MET A 4 16.89 3.50 9.53
CA MET A 4 16.11 2.38 8.99
C MET A 4 16.53 1.03 9.60
N LEU A 5 17.80 0.88 9.96
CA LEU A 5 18.34 -0.38 10.48
C LEU A 5 17.85 -0.66 11.90
N ILE A 6 17.64 0.39 12.71
CA ILE A 6 17.20 0.31 14.12
C ILE A 6 15.87 -0.44 14.27
N GLN A 7 14.94 -0.28 13.32
CA GLN A 7 13.64 -0.94 13.37
C GLN A 7 13.75 -2.47 13.29
N SER A 8 14.79 -3.01 12.64
CA SER A 8 14.97 -4.45 12.49
C SER A 8 15.67 -5.11 13.68
N PHE A 9 16.37 -4.35 14.52
CA PHE A 9 17.15 -4.90 15.63
C PHE A 9 16.33 -5.28 16.86
N ASN A 10 15.08 -4.81 16.99
CA ASN A 10 14.29 -5.01 18.21
C ASN A 10 14.02 -6.50 18.50
N ARG A 11 13.67 -7.29 17.47
CA ARG A 11 13.49 -8.75 17.63
C ARG A 11 14.77 -9.48 18.03
N VAL A 12 15.91 -9.08 17.45
CA VAL A 12 17.23 -9.65 17.80
C VAL A 12 17.53 -9.35 19.26
N TRP A 13 17.29 -8.11 19.71
CA TRP A 13 17.45 -7.69 21.09
C TRP A 13 16.57 -8.47 22.07
N ILE A 14 15.29 -8.69 21.73
CA ILE A 14 14.36 -9.49 22.56
C ILE A 14 14.87 -10.92 22.75
N VAL A 15 15.34 -11.55 21.68
CA VAL A 15 15.85 -12.93 21.73
C VAL A 15 17.18 -12.98 22.50
N SER A 16 18.12 -12.06 22.24
CA SER A 16 19.40 -12.02 22.94
C SER A 16 19.23 -11.78 24.44
N SER A 17 18.41 -10.80 24.83
CA SER A 17 18.14 -10.52 26.25
C SER A 17 17.43 -11.67 26.98
N PHE A 18 16.63 -12.45 26.25
CA PHE A 18 16.02 -13.68 26.77
C PHE A 18 17.07 -14.74 27.08
N TYR A 19 17.98 -15.03 26.16
CA TYR A 19 19.02 -16.04 26.38
C TYR A 19 20.01 -15.65 27.48
N ILE A 20 20.37 -14.37 27.57
CA ILE A 20 21.26 -13.87 28.63
C ILE A 20 20.64 -14.08 30.02
N ASN A 21 19.32 -13.89 30.15
CA ASN A 21 18.61 -13.94 31.44
C ASN A 21 17.66 -15.13 31.56
N GLN A 22 17.89 -16.21 30.81
CA GLN A 22 16.91 -17.28 30.64
C GLN A 22 16.56 -17.96 31.96
N GLU A 23 17.55 -18.19 32.83
CA GLU A 23 17.33 -18.78 34.15
C GLU A 23 16.46 -17.90 35.04
N TYR A 24 16.77 -16.60 35.11
CA TYR A 24 15.98 -15.64 35.85
C TYR A 24 14.53 -15.62 35.35
N ILE A 25 14.32 -15.64 34.03
CA ILE A 25 13.00 -15.66 33.40
C ILE A 25 12.27 -16.97 33.74
N ALA A 26 12.96 -18.11 33.69
CA ALA A 26 12.37 -19.42 33.98
C ALA A 26 11.90 -19.53 35.44
N VAL A 27 12.66 -18.98 36.38
CA VAL A 27 12.37 -19.07 37.82
C VAL A 27 11.33 -18.03 38.27
N ASN A 28 11.40 -16.80 37.77
CA ASN A 28 10.62 -15.68 38.32
C ASN A 28 9.43 -15.28 37.45
N LEU A 29 9.58 -15.32 36.12
CA LEU A 29 8.61 -14.74 35.17
C LEU A 29 7.77 -15.79 34.44
N CYS A 30 8.25 -17.02 34.36
CA CYS A 30 7.53 -18.11 33.70
C CYS A 30 6.21 -18.42 34.43
N VAL A 31 5.13 -18.50 33.67
CA VAL A 31 3.80 -18.87 34.19
C VAL A 31 3.70 -20.36 34.55
N ASN A 32 4.41 -21.22 33.82
CA ASN A 32 4.49 -22.67 34.05
C ASN A 32 5.61 -23.05 35.04
N ARG A 33 6.10 -22.11 35.87
CA ARG A 33 7.22 -22.38 36.81
C ARG A 33 6.88 -23.38 37.92
N PHE A 34 5.59 -23.55 38.22
CA PHE A 34 5.09 -24.46 39.26
C PHE A 34 4.60 -25.80 38.69
N ASP A 35 4.66 -26.00 37.37
CA ASP A 35 4.25 -27.27 36.76
C ASP A 35 5.23 -28.39 37.11
N LYS A 36 4.69 -29.58 37.42
CA LYS A 36 5.48 -30.76 37.80
C LYS A 36 6.47 -31.22 36.72
N VAL A 37 6.28 -30.80 35.47
CA VAL A 37 7.17 -31.07 34.33
C VAL A 37 7.57 -29.74 33.70
N ALA A 38 8.64 -29.13 34.21
CA ALA A 38 9.09 -27.80 33.81
C ALA A 38 9.84 -27.79 32.45
N THR A 39 9.18 -28.20 31.37
CA THR A 39 9.75 -28.18 30.00
C THR A 39 9.77 -26.78 29.38
N CYS A 40 9.01 -25.83 29.93
CA CYS A 40 8.83 -24.50 29.35
C CYS A 40 10.11 -23.65 29.34
N LYS A 41 10.92 -23.68 30.41
CA LYS A 41 12.18 -22.90 30.54
C LYS A 41 12.05 -21.41 30.16
N GLY A 42 10.92 -20.78 30.47
CA GLY A 42 10.63 -19.38 30.14
C GLY A 42 10.17 -19.11 28.71
N SER A 43 10.00 -20.13 27.85
CA SER A 43 9.56 -19.97 26.46
C SER A 43 8.18 -19.32 26.30
N CYS A 44 7.31 -19.42 27.30
CA CYS A 44 6.03 -18.70 27.34
C CYS A 44 6.24 -17.18 27.30
N VAL A 45 7.17 -16.66 28.10
CA VAL A 45 7.50 -15.23 28.18
C VAL A 45 8.10 -14.74 26.86
N LEU A 46 8.98 -15.53 26.24
CA LEU A 46 9.57 -15.19 24.93
C LEU A 46 8.48 -15.09 23.85
N LYS A 47 7.57 -16.07 23.78
CA LYS A 47 6.44 -16.06 22.84
C LYS A 47 5.55 -14.83 23.04
N GLU A 48 5.25 -14.48 24.29
CA GLU A 48 4.43 -13.31 24.60
C GLU A 48 5.08 -12.00 24.15
N ARG A 49 6.37 -11.82 24.46
CA ARG A 49 7.13 -10.62 24.03
C ARG A 49 7.16 -10.48 22.51
N LEU A 50 7.43 -11.57 21.79
CA LEU A 50 7.43 -11.59 20.33
C LEU A 50 6.03 -11.36 19.72
N LYS A 51 4.96 -11.76 20.41
CA LYS A 51 3.59 -11.50 19.98
C LYS A 51 3.24 -10.01 20.13
N LYS A 52 3.55 -9.40 21.28
CA LYS A 52 3.35 -7.97 21.53
C LYS A 52 4.12 -7.10 20.53
N GLU A 53 5.36 -7.47 20.21
CA GLU A 53 6.17 -6.83 19.18
C GLU A 53 5.47 -6.85 17.80
N LYS A 54 4.98 -8.02 17.38
CA LYS A 54 4.26 -8.18 16.11
C LYS A 54 2.98 -7.36 16.04
N GLU A 55 2.22 -7.30 17.13
CA GLU A 55 0.98 -6.52 17.20
C GLU A 55 1.25 -5.01 17.13
N SER A 56 2.31 -4.56 17.81
CA SER A 56 2.81 -3.18 17.75
C SER A 56 3.27 -2.80 16.33
N GLU A 57 4.08 -3.65 15.68
CA GLU A 57 4.50 -3.47 14.29
C GLU A 57 3.30 -3.37 13.34
N GLN A 58 2.27 -4.21 13.52
CA GLN A 58 1.05 -4.18 12.70
C GLN A 58 0.22 -2.90 12.92
N GLN A 59 0.08 -2.43 14.16
CA GLN A 59 -0.59 -1.16 14.45
C GLN A 59 0.17 0.04 13.86
N ALA A 60 1.49 0.08 14.05
CA ALA A 60 2.35 1.12 13.47
C ALA A 60 2.29 1.11 11.93
N ALA A 61 2.24 -0.07 11.30
CA ALA A 61 2.08 -0.17 9.85
C ALA A 61 0.72 0.38 9.38
N LYS A 62 -0.37 0.09 10.10
CA LYS A 62 -1.70 0.63 9.79
C LYS A 62 -1.74 2.16 9.89
N GLN A 63 -1.12 2.74 10.93
CA GLN A 63 -1.01 4.20 11.10
C GLN A 63 -0.17 4.86 10.00
N LYS A 64 0.95 4.25 9.61
CA LYS A 64 1.78 4.77 8.50
C LYS A 64 1.01 4.81 7.18
N ILE A 65 0.14 3.83 6.91
CA ILE A 65 -0.69 3.80 5.69
C ILE A 65 -1.73 4.92 5.71
N SER A 66 -2.38 5.19 6.85
CA SER A 66 -3.34 6.30 6.97
C SER A 66 -2.65 7.66 6.79
N ASP A 67 -1.44 7.83 7.31
CA ASP A 67 -0.68 9.08 7.17
C ASP A 67 -0.28 9.33 5.71
N VAL A 68 0.12 8.28 4.98
CA VAL A 68 0.42 8.37 3.54
C VAL A 68 -0.83 8.77 2.74
N TYR A 69 -2.00 8.20 3.09
CA TYR A 69 -3.25 8.56 2.43
C TYR A 69 -3.67 10.00 2.71
N ALA A 70 -3.54 10.46 3.97
CA ALA A 70 -3.79 11.85 4.34
C ALA A 70 -2.86 12.81 3.59
N PHE A 71 -1.57 12.48 3.46
CA PHE A 71 -0.62 13.30 2.71
C PHE A 71 -0.99 13.42 1.22
N PHE A 72 -1.47 12.34 0.60
CA PHE A 72 -1.96 12.34 -0.79
C PHE A 72 -3.24 13.17 -0.97
N GLN A 73 -4.10 13.25 0.05
CA GLN A 73 -5.28 14.12 0.01
C GLN A 73 -4.93 15.60 0.23
N LEU A 74 -3.85 15.90 0.96
CA LEU A 74 -3.38 17.27 1.18
C LEU A 74 -2.52 17.84 0.05
N THR A 75 -2.06 17.04 -0.91
CA THR A 75 -1.60 17.61 -2.19
C THR A 75 -2.82 18.17 -2.91
N PRO A 76 -3.00 19.50 -3.01
CA PRO A 76 -4.08 20.04 -3.81
C PRO A 76 -3.88 19.45 -5.21
N SER A 77 -4.94 18.81 -5.70
CA SER A 77 -5.03 18.21 -7.02
C SER A 77 -4.08 18.95 -7.95
N LEU A 78 -3.02 18.26 -8.43
CA LEU A 78 -2.16 18.81 -9.47
C LEU A 78 -3.12 19.34 -10.52
N GLN A 79 -3.32 20.65 -10.56
CA GLN A 79 -4.18 21.26 -11.54
C GLN A 79 -3.39 21.03 -12.80
N GLN A 80 -3.75 19.95 -13.49
CA GLN A 80 -3.33 19.66 -14.82
C GLN A 80 -3.82 20.90 -15.56
N LYS A 81 -2.94 21.90 -15.72
CA LYS A 81 -3.13 22.95 -16.70
C LYS A 81 -3.34 22.14 -17.96
N LYS A 82 -4.58 22.08 -18.44
CA LYS A 82 -4.84 21.64 -19.79
C LYS A 82 -3.93 22.53 -20.61
N VAL A 83 -2.84 21.95 -21.11
CA VAL A 83 -2.04 22.60 -22.13
C VAL A 83 -2.99 22.61 -23.30
N VAL A 84 -3.82 23.65 -23.35
CA VAL A 84 -4.48 24.07 -24.57
C VAL A 84 -3.31 24.50 -25.42
N ASN A 85 -2.74 23.54 -26.17
CA ASN A 85 -2.04 23.90 -27.37
C ASN A 85 -3.08 24.71 -28.14
N PRO A 86 -2.85 26.02 -28.38
CA PRO A 86 -3.73 26.76 -29.26
C PRO A 86 -3.77 25.94 -30.53
N ASP A 87 -4.97 25.51 -30.88
CA ASP A 87 -5.24 24.66 -32.03
C ASP A 87 -4.55 25.35 -33.22
N ARG A 88 -3.35 24.89 -33.57
CA ARG A 88 -2.72 25.28 -34.83
C ARG A 88 -3.69 24.68 -35.82
N GLU A 89 -4.55 25.51 -36.41
CA GLU A 89 -5.40 25.15 -37.54
C GLU A 89 -4.58 24.25 -38.44
N ARG A 90 -4.77 22.93 -38.29
CA ARG A 90 -4.05 21.98 -39.11
C ARG A 90 -4.75 22.07 -40.44
N LYS A 91 -4.19 22.88 -41.33
CA LYS A 91 -4.59 22.89 -42.73
C LYS A 91 -4.09 21.58 -43.33
N PHE A 92 -4.93 20.56 -43.25
CA PHE A 92 -4.75 19.35 -44.02
C PHE A 92 -4.97 19.69 -45.49
N PRO A 93 -4.18 19.13 -46.42
CA PRO A 93 -4.51 19.25 -47.83
C PRO A 93 -5.90 18.64 -48.06
N PRO A 94 -6.75 19.22 -48.93
CA PRO A 94 -8.03 18.63 -49.26
C PRO A 94 -7.79 17.22 -49.80
N PHE A 95 -8.32 16.22 -49.12
CA PHE A 95 -8.28 14.85 -49.60
C PHE A 95 -9.30 14.71 -50.74
N THR A 96 -8.81 14.80 -51.98
CA THR A 96 -9.61 14.54 -53.17
C THR A 96 -9.30 13.12 -53.64
N SER A 97 -10.28 12.23 -53.53
CA SER A 97 -10.21 10.88 -54.09
C SER A 97 -11.42 10.69 -54.99
N ASP A 98 -11.17 10.44 -56.27
CA ASP A 98 -12.23 10.18 -57.27
C ASP A 98 -12.90 8.81 -57.06
N LEU A 99 -12.35 7.99 -56.15
CA LEU A 99 -12.86 6.67 -55.78
C LEU A 99 -13.75 6.70 -54.54
N LEU A 100 -13.84 7.85 -53.85
CA LEU A 100 -14.78 7.98 -52.74
C LEU A 100 -16.16 8.38 -53.29
N PRO A 101 -17.23 7.62 -52.96
CA PRO A 101 -18.59 8.04 -53.26
C PRO A 101 -18.88 9.38 -52.56
N THR A 102 -18.86 10.47 -53.31
CA THR A 102 -19.28 11.80 -52.83
C THR A 102 -20.79 11.86 -52.80
N GLY A 103 -21.37 11.40 -51.71
CA GLY A 103 -22.79 11.45 -51.49
C GLY A 103 -23.18 10.75 -50.20
N LYS A 104 -24.27 11.21 -49.58
CA LYS A 104 -24.91 10.49 -48.48
C LYS A 104 -26.12 9.79 -49.09
N PRO A 105 -25.99 8.58 -49.67
CA PRO A 105 -27.13 7.91 -50.28
C PRO A 105 -28.15 7.60 -49.19
N SER A 106 -29.26 8.34 -49.21
CA SER A 106 -30.40 8.12 -48.32
C SER A 106 -30.98 6.71 -48.46
N SER A 107 -30.72 6.04 -49.59
CA SER A 107 -31.04 4.62 -49.83
C SER A 107 -30.24 3.64 -48.96
N ILE A 108 -29.05 4.02 -48.50
CA ILE A 108 -28.22 3.16 -47.61
C ILE A 108 -28.34 3.64 -46.16
N PHE A 109 -28.42 4.96 -45.95
CA PHE A 109 -28.48 5.55 -44.62
C PHE A 109 -29.89 6.04 -44.31
N HIS A 110 -30.64 5.21 -43.58
CA HIS A 110 -31.98 5.52 -43.06
C HIS A 110 -31.90 5.76 -41.55
N PRO A 111 -31.45 6.94 -41.10
CA PRO A 111 -31.41 7.22 -39.67
C PRO A 111 -32.85 7.25 -39.14
N PRO A 112 -33.10 6.70 -37.94
CA PRO A 112 -34.41 6.76 -37.34
C PRO A 112 -34.81 8.23 -37.16
N VAL A 113 -36.03 8.56 -37.61
CA VAL A 113 -36.59 9.89 -37.45
C VAL A 113 -36.76 10.12 -35.94
N PHE A 114 -36.06 11.12 -35.39
CA PHE A 114 -36.36 11.59 -34.05
C PHE A 114 -37.72 12.29 -34.12
N LEU A 115 -38.78 11.57 -33.75
CA LEU A 115 -40.08 12.18 -33.50
C LEU A 115 -39.93 13.02 -32.22
N ALA A 116 -39.92 14.34 -32.41
CA ALA A 116 -40.10 15.32 -31.35
C ALA A 116 -41.60 15.51 -31.07
#